data_AF-A0A7S8HDH1-F1
#
_entry.id   AF-A0A7S8HDH1-F1
#
_cell.length_a   1.000
_cell.length_b   1.000
_cell.length_c   1.000
_cell.angle_alpha   90.00
_cell.angle_beta   90.00
_cell.angle_gamma   90.00
#
_symmetry.space_group_name_H-M   'P 1'
#
loop_
_entity.id
_entity.type
_entity.pdbx_description
1 polymer ?
#
loop_
_entity_poly.entity_id
_entity_poly.type
_entity_poly.pdbx_seq_one_letter_code
_entity_poly.pdbx_strand_id
1 'polypeptide(L)'
;MAKGTDYTLLHPKEIGGHKITTVTLRRPTGKDIRAVGSVTRLENTDFLVKQVADLSGLPLETIDELDGEDVLNLIEKVSVFFGGSQARTSTS
;
A
#
# COMPACT_ATOMS: atom_id res chain seq x y z
N MET A 1 11.43 -16.11 -6.32
CA MET A 1 10.17 -15.34 -6.53
C MET A 1 9.82 -14.70 -5.19
N ALA A 2 10.08 -13.40 -4.99
CA ALA A 2 9.76 -12.74 -3.72
C ALA A 2 8.23 -12.59 -3.60
N LYS A 3 7.61 -13.34 -2.68
CA LYS A 3 6.15 -13.37 -2.48
C LYS A 3 5.70 -12.00 -1.93
N GLY A 4 4.96 -11.24 -2.74
CA GLY A 4 4.30 -9.99 -2.33
C GLY A 4 3.13 -10.26 -1.38
N THR A 5 2.46 -9.19 -0.94
CA THR A 5 1.24 -9.25 -0.12
C THR A 5 0.05 -8.89 -0.99
N ASP A 6 -0.89 -9.80 -1.15
CA ASP A 6 -2.19 -9.53 -1.77
C ASP A 6 -3.15 -8.84 -0.79
N TYR A 7 -3.96 -7.95 -1.32
CA TYR A 7 -5.09 -7.33 -0.64
C TYR A 7 -6.30 -7.38 -1.55
N THR A 8 -7.35 -8.08 -1.10
CA THR A 8 -8.64 -8.07 -1.77
C THR A 8 -9.38 -6.79 -1.41
N LEU A 9 -9.79 -6.04 -2.42
CA LEU A 9 -10.57 -4.81 -2.25
C LEU A 9 -11.95 -5.15 -1.69
N LEU A 10 -12.38 -4.39 -0.70
CA LEU A 10 -13.72 -4.44 -0.13
C LEU A 10 -14.74 -3.88 -1.12
N HIS A 11 -14.33 -2.85 -1.87
CA HIS A 11 -15.14 -2.21 -2.91
C HIS A 11 -14.45 -2.36 -4.27
N PRO A 12 -14.73 -3.44 -5.03
CA PRO A 12 -14.19 -3.61 -6.37
C PRO A 12 -14.53 -2.42 -7.26
N LYS A 13 -13.52 -1.86 -7.92
CA LYS A 13 -13.69 -0.71 -8.82
C LYS A 13 -13.38 -1.10 -10.25
N GLU A 14 -14.19 -0.61 -11.18
CA GLU A 14 -13.92 -0.73 -12.62
C GLU A 14 -13.15 0.51 -13.08
N ILE A 15 -11.92 0.31 -13.53
CA ILE A 15 -11.04 1.38 -14.01
C ILE A 15 -10.56 0.98 -15.40
N GLY A 16 -10.82 1.84 -16.40
CA GLY A 16 -10.46 1.56 -17.79
C GLY A 16 -11.10 0.29 -18.38
N GLY A 17 -12.29 -0.11 -17.90
CA GLY A 17 -12.98 -1.33 -18.34
C GLY A 17 -12.46 -2.63 -17.73
N HIS A 18 -11.52 -2.54 -16.78
CA HIS A 18 -11.02 -3.67 -16.01
C HIS A 18 -11.49 -3.60 -14.56
N LYS A 19 -12.15 -4.65 -14.09
CA LYS A 19 -12.57 -4.76 -12.70
C LYS A 19 -11.38 -5.14 -11.83
N ILE A 20 -10.95 -4.21 -10.99
CA ILE A 20 -9.92 -4.44 -9.99
C ILE A 20 -10.63 -4.96 -8.74
N THR A 21 -10.31 -6.20 -8.36
CA THR A 21 -10.80 -6.84 -7.13
C THR A 21 -9.69 -7.07 -6.12
N THR A 22 -8.44 -7.08 -6.58
CA THR A 22 -7.28 -7.45 -5.78
C THR A 22 -6.10 -6.60 -6.19
N VAL A 23 -5.42 -6.03 -5.20
CA VAL A 23 -4.18 -5.28 -5.35
C VAL A 23 -3.05 -6.11 -4.76
N THR A 24 -1.98 -6.33 -5.54
CA THR A 24 -0.81 -7.08 -5.06
C THR A 24 0.33 -6.12 -4.82
N LEU A 25 0.79 -6.00 -3.57
CA LEU A 25 1.95 -5.19 -3.20
C LEU A 25 3.21 -6.04 -3.28
N ARG A 26 4.19 -5.64 -4.11
CA ARG A 26 5.52 -6.26 -4.10
C ARG A 26 6.23 -5.99 -2.78
N ARG A 27 7.18 -6.85 -2.41
CA ARG A 27 8.09 -6.53 -1.29
C ARG A 27 8.94 -5.30 -1.64
N PRO A 28 9.10 -4.34 -0.72
CA PRO A 28 10.01 -3.23 -0.93
C PRO A 28 11.46 -3.72 -1.01
N THR A 29 12.23 -3.05 -1.83
CA THR A 29 13.67 -3.22 -2.01
C THR A 29 14.43 -2.24 -1.11
N GLY A 30 15.74 -2.45 -0.95
CA GLY A 30 16.57 -1.50 -0.20
C GLY A 30 16.55 -0.06 -0.76
N LYS A 31 16.24 0.11 -2.06
CA LYS A 31 16.03 1.43 -2.67
C LYS A 31 14.78 2.10 -2.11
N ASP A 32 13.70 1.34 -1.97
CA ASP A 32 12.42 1.83 -1.43
C ASP A 32 12.57 2.21 0.05
N ILE A 33 13.25 1.36 0.84
CA ILE A 33 13.57 1.67 2.24
C ILE A 33 14.35 2.98 2.36
N ARG A 34 15.37 3.19 1.51
CA ARG A 34 16.14 4.45 1.49
C ARG A 34 15.30 5.64 1.03
N ALA A 35 14.36 5.43 0.12
CA ALA A 35 13.47 6.48 -0.37
C ALA A 35 12.50 6.97 0.72
N VAL A 36 12.12 6.13 1.68
CA VAL A 36 11.41 6.59 2.88
C VAL A 36 12.33 7.49 3.71
N GLY A 37 13.56 7.05 3.97
CA GLY A 37 14.67 7.88 4.47
C GLY A 37 14.51 8.47 5.89
N SER A 38 13.29 8.57 6.44
CA SER A 38 12.99 9.05 7.78
C SER A 38 11.58 8.62 8.21
N VAL A 39 11.38 8.40 9.52
CA VAL A 39 10.10 8.02 10.12
C VAL A 39 9.02 9.08 9.89
N THR A 40 9.40 10.36 9.80
CA THR A 40 8.48 11.47 9.51
C THR A 40 7.82 11.39 8.13
N ARG A 41 8.40 10.64 7.17
CA ARG A 41 7.73 10.37 5.89
C ARG A 41 6.64 9.31 6.00
N LEU A 42 6.69 8.47 7.04
CA LEU A 42 5.64 7.48 7.33
C LEU A 42 4.40 8.11 7.99
N GLU A 43 4.47 9.39 8.36
CA GLU A 43 3.30 10.15 8.84
C GLU A 43 2.64 10.94 7.70
N ASN A 44 3.28 10.96 6.51
CA ASN A 44 2.79 11.69 5.35
C ASN A 44 1.94 10.78 4.46
N THR A 45 0.62 10.98 4.48
CA THR A 45 -0.34 10.20 3.70
C THR A 45 -0.06 10.25 2.19
N ASP A 46 0.25 11.42 1.62
CA ASP A 46 0.57 11.56 0.19
C ASP A 46 1.79 10.73 -0.20
N PHE A 47 2.81 10.71 0.66
CA PHE A 47 3.99 9.88 0.45
C PHE A 47 3.64 8.38 0.48
N LEU A 48 2.83 7.94 1.44
CA LEU A 48 2.43 6.53 1.56
C LEU A 48 1.55 6.08 0.40
N VAL A 49 0.62 6.92 -0.08
CA VAL A 49 -0.18 6.63 -1.27
C VAL A 49 0.72 6.45 -2.50
N LYS A 50 1.76 7.28 -2.65
CA LYS A 50 2.76 7.09 -3.73
C LYS A 50 3.53 5.78 -3.59
N GLN A 51 3.83 5.35 -2.36
CA GLN A 51 4.44 4.03 -2.14
C GLN A 51 3.47 2.88 -2.44
N VAL A 52 2.17 3.03 -2.15
CA VAL A 52 1.14 2.04 -2.57
C VAL A 52 1.14 1.90 -4.09
N ALA A 53 1.12 3.01 -4.83
CA ALA A 53 1.18 3.00 -6.29
C ALA A 53 2.45 2.30 -6.81
N ASP A 54 3.63 2.67 -6.29
CA ASP A 54 4.91 2.07 -6.70
C ASP A 54 4.99 0.56 -6.39
N LEU A 55 4.52 0.15 -5.20
CA LEU A 55 4.58 -1.24 -4.77
C LEU A 55 3.50 -2.11 -5.44
N SER A 56 2.36 -1.54 -5.80
CA SER A 56 1.29 -2.24 -6.53
C SER A 56 1.52 -2.27 -8.05
N GLY A 57 2.32 -1.34 -8.57
CA GLY A 57 2.47 -1.12 -10.00
C GLY A 57 1.24 -0.46 -10.65
N LEU A 58 0.27 -0.01 -9.85
CA LEU A 58 -0.89 0.75 -10.33
C LEU A 58 -0.54 2.24 -10.41
N PRO A 59 -1.08 2.97 -11.39
CA PRO A 59 -0.85 4.42 -11.47
C PRO A 59 -1.59 5.14 -10.35
N LEU A 60 -1.09 6.31 -9.95
CA LEU A 60 -1.62 7.06 -8.80
C LEU A 60 -3.11 7.39 -8.96
N GLU A 61 -3.52 7.80 -10.17
CA GLU A 61 -4.91 8.05 -10.54
C GLU A 61 -5.84 6.85 -10.30
N THR A 62 -5.32 5.62 -10.42
CA THR A 62 -6.10 4.41 -10.12
C THR A 62 -6.29 4.24 -8.62
N ILE A 63 -5.28 4.59 -7.81
CA ILE A 63 -5.37 4.54 -6.35
C ILE A 63 -6.34 5.62 -5.83
N ASP A 64 -6.30 6.83 -6.43
CA ASP A 64 -7.21 7.93 -6.08
C ASP A 64 -8.69 7.61 -6.38
N GLU A 65 -8.94 6.71 -7.32
CA GLU A 65 -10.27 6.22 -7.71
C GLU A 65 -10.79 5.05 -6.85
N LEU A 66 -9.94 4.45 -6.00
CA LEU A 66 -10.35 3.39 -5.07
C LEU A 66 -11.20 3.97 -3.93
N ASP A 67 -11.94 3.10 -3.25
CA ASP A 67 -12.66 3.49 -2.05
C ASP A 67 -11.68 3.92 -0.94
N GLY A 68 -12.09 4.92 -0.15
CA GLY A 68 -11.25 5.46 0.92
C GLY A 68 -10.84 4.42 1.95
N GLU A 69 -11.71 3.45 2.27
CA GLU A 69 -11.39 2.37 3.20
C GLU A 69 -10.33 1.43 2.62
N ASP A 70 -10.43 1.10 1.33
CA ASP A 70 -9.46 0.28 0.62
C ASP A 70 -8.08 0.97 0.57
N VAL A 71 -8.06 2.29 0.30
CA VAL A 71 -6.82 3.09 0.28
C VAL A 71 -6.15 3.12 1.67
N LEU A 72 -6.92 3.35 2.73
CA LEU A 72 -6.39 3.36 4.10
C LEU A 72 -5.80 2.00 4.50
N ASN A 73 -6.47 0.90 4.15
CA ASN A 73 -5.95 -0.45 4.38
C ASN A 73 -4.66 -0.73 3.62
N LEU A 74 -4.56 -0.28 2.36
CA LEU A 74 -3.34 -0.40 1.57
C LEU A 74 -2.18 0.40 2.19
N ILE A 75 -2.45 1.63 2.64
CA ILE A 75 -1.48 2.48 3.35
C ILE A 75 -0.96 1.80 4.61
N GLU A 76 -1.83 1.18 5.41
CA GLU A 76 -1.44 0.45 6.61
C GLU A 76 -0.48 -0.69 6.26
N LYS A 77 -0.82 -1.50 5.25
CA LYS A 77 0.05 -2.61 4.78
C LYS A 77 1.41 -2.12 4.32
N VAL A 78 1.46 -1.00 3.60
CA VAL A 78 2.71 -0.38 3.17
C VAL A 78 3.52 0.14 4.36
N SER A 79 2.86 0.77 5.33
CA SER A 79 3.52 1.29 6.54
C SER A 79 4.20 0.19 7.34
N VAL A 80 3.59 -1.00 7.44
CA VAL A 80 4.17 -2.18 8.10
C VAL A 80 5.52 -2.57 7.48
N PHE A 81 5.69 -2.46 6.16
CA PHE A 81 6.96 -2.81 5.53
C PHE A 81 8.12 -1.90 5.95
N PHE A 82 7.83 -0.66 6.33
CA PHE A 82 8.83 0.34 6.67
C PHE A 82 9.01 0.53 8.19
N GLY A 83 8.43 -0.37 8.99
CA GLY A 83 8.51 -0.29 10.46
C GLY A 83 7.49 0.67 11.08
N GLY A 84 6.48 1.10 10.32
CA GLY A 84 5.25 1.66 10.89
C GLY A 84 4.68 0.63 11.86
N SER A 85 4.55 1.03 13.13
CA SER A 85 4.15 0.13 14.20
C SER A 85 2.76 -0.42 13.90
N GLN A 86 2.66 -1.67 13.46
CA GLN A 86 1.47 -2.45 13.71
C GLN A 86 1.41 -2.48 15.24
N ALA A 87 0.41 -1.83 15.84
CA ALA A 87 0.10 -2.06 17.23
C ALA A 87 0.10 -3.57 17.40
N ARG A 88 1.12 -4.11 18.08
CA ARG A 88 1.26 -5.54 18.29
C ARG A 88 -0.03 -5.97 18.98
N THR A 89 -0.93 -6.61 18.26
CA THR A 89 -1.91 -7.48 18.89
C THR A 89 -1.11 -8.66 19.42
N SER A 90 -0.52 -8.45 20.60
CA SER A 90 -0.15 -9.52 21.50
C SER A 90 -1.44 -10.26 21.82
N THR A 91 -1.72 -11.33 21.08
CA THR A 91 -2.64 -12.35 21.54
C THR A 91 -1.84 -13.20 22.55
N SER A 92 -1.96 -12.81 23.82
CA SER A 92 -1.76 -13.71 24.97
C SER A 92 -3.05 -14.47 25.25
#